data_AF-A0A537PZJ6-F1
#
_entry.id   AF-A0A537PZJ6-F1
#
_cell.length_a   1.000
_cell.length_b   1.000
_cell.length_c   1.000
_cell.angle_alpha   90.00
_cell.angle_beta   90.00
_cell.angle_gamma   90.00
#
_symmetry.space_group_name_H-M   'P 1'
#
loop_
_entity.id
_entity.type
_entity.pdbx_description
1 polymer ?
#
loop_
_entity_poly.entity_id
_entity_poly.type
_entity_poly.pdbx_seq_one_letter_code
_entity_poly.pdbx_strand_id
1 'polypeptide(L)'
;LVRMALNAVDGMLAREFRQQSRLGAYLNELGDVVSDAALYAPFALVPPFGALGVSSVIVLAALSEFAGALGPMIGVSRHYEGPMGKSDRAVVFGALGLWVGLGGTLPAWLGGLMPLIAGLLVLTIANRVRGGLAEASSLMLHP
;
A
#
# COMPACT_ATOMS: atom_id res chain seq x y z
N LEU A 1 -3.91 -12.45 2.10
CA LEU A 1 -4.14 -12.94 0.72
C LEU A 1 -5.63 -13.07 0.39
N VAL A 2 -6.42 -13.83 1.16
CA VAL A 2 -7.88 -13.93 0.94
C VAL A 2 -8.58 -12.55 0.92
N ARG A 3 -8.25 -11.64 1.85
CA ARG A 3 -8.77 -10.25 1.83
C ARG A 3 -8.50 -9.53 0.51
N MET A 4 -7.28 -9.64 -0.04
CA MET A 4 -6.96 -8.97 -1.31
C MET A 4 -7.73 -9.59 -2.47
N ALA A 5 -7.90 -10.91 -2.47
CA ALA A 5 -8.71 -11.59 -3.47
C ALA A 5 -10.17 -11.12 -3.39
N LEU A 6 -10.73 -11.03 -2.18
CA LEU A 6 -12.09 -10.52 -1.97
C LEU A 6 -12.22 -9.05 -2.37
N ASN A 7 -11.31 -8.17 -1.95
CA ASN A 7 -11.33 -6.75 -2.35
C ASN A 7 -11.23 -6.59 -3.89
N ALA A 8 -10.38 -7.40 -4.55
CA ALA A 8 -10.29 -7.40 -6.01
C ALA A 8 -11.60 -7.87 -6.69
N VAL A 9 -12.23 -8.92 -6.16
CA VAL A 9 -13.52 -9.43 -6.65
C VAL A 9 -14.64 -8.42 -6.43
N ASP A 10 -14.75 -7.85 -5.23
CA ASP A 10 -15.75 -6.83 -4.89
C ASP A 10 -15.60 -5.60 -5.79
N GLY A 11 -14.37 -5.15 -6.04
CA GLY A 11 -14.08 -4.04 -6.95
C GLY A 11 -14.45 -4.35 -8.40
N MET A 12 -14.21 -5.58 -8.87
CA MET A 12 -14.59 -6.03 -10.22
C MET A 12 -16.11 -6.10 -10.37
N LEU A 13 -16.80 -6.70 -9.40
CA LEU A 13 -18.27 -6.80 -9.39
C LEU A 13 -18.93 -5.41 -9.32
N ALA A 14 -18.42 -4.52 -8.48
CA ALA A 14 -18.95 -3.16 -8.38
C ALA A 14 -18.84 -2.39 -9.71
N ARG A 15 -17.78 -2.62 -10.49
CA ARG A 15 -17.61 -2.04 -11.84
C ARG A 15 -18.54 -2.67 -12.86
N GLU A 16 -18.57 -4.00 -12.92
CA GLU A 16 -19.36 -4.76 -13.89
C GLU A 16 -20.87 -4.52 -13.72
N PHE A 17 -21.34 -4.44 -12.47
CA PHE A 17 -22.75 -4.21 -12.14
C PHE A 17 -23.11 -2.73 -11.91
N ARG A 18 -22.20 -1.79 -12.19
CA ARG A 18 -22.41 -0.33 -12.00
C ARG A 18 -22.87 0.07 -10.57
N GLN A 19 -22.39 -0.66 -9.56
CA GLN A 19 -22.71 -0.41 -8.15
C GLN A 19 -21.69 0.49 -7.43
N GLN A 20 -20.80 1.16 -8.17
CA GLN A 20 -19.85 2.10 -7.58
C GLN A 20 -20.57 3.32 -7.00
N SER A 21 -20.55 3.45 -5.67
CA SER A 21 -21.05 4.62 -4.96
C SER A 21 -19.90 5.50 -4.47
N ARG A 22 -20.16 6.81 -4.32
CA ARG A 22 -19.18 7.75 -3.76
C ARG A 22 -18.75 7.34 -2.35
N LEU A 23 -19.71 6.97 -1.50
CA LEU A 23 -19.42 6.49 -0.15
C LEU A 23 -18.58 5.22 -0.16
N GLY A 24 -18.91 4.26 -1.04
CA GLY A 24 -18.16 3.01 -1.18
C GLY A 24 -16.69 3.25 -1.56
N ALA A 25 -16.42 4.22 -2.43
CA ALA A 25 -15.05 4.60 -2.77
C ALA A 25 -14.27 5.12 -1.54
N TYR A 26 -14.89 6.00 -0.73
CA TYR A 26 -14.28 6.48 0.52
C TYR A 26 -14.02 5.35 1.52
N LEU A 27 -15.01 4.48 1.74
CA LEU A 27 -14.90 3.36 2.68
C LEU A 27 -13.81 2.36 2.24
N ASN A 28 -13.69 2.11 0.93
CA ASN A 28 -12.65 1.22 0.41
C ASN A 28 -11.24 1.79 0.65
N GLU A 29 -11.02 3.06 0.30
CA GLU A 29 -9.71 3.71 0.47
C GLU A 29 -9.31 3.82 1.95
N LEU A 30 -10.22 4.27 2.82
CA LEU A 30 -9.94 4.38 4.26
C LEU A 30 -9.77 3.01 4.92
N GLY A 31 -10.64 2.06 4.57
CA GLY A 31 -10.58 0.69 5.07
C GLY A 31 -9.29 -0.01 4.66
N ASP A 32 -8.77 0.27 3.48
CA ASP A 32 -7.50 -0.28 3.02
C ASP A 32 -6.32 0.20 3.88
N VAL A 33 -6.25 1.48 4.22
CA VAL A 33 -5.20 2.03 5.10
C VAL A 33 -5.30 1.43 6.50
N VAL A 34 -6.50 1.36 7.07
CA VAL A 34 -6.74 0.74 8.39
C VAL A 34 -6.36 -0.74 8.37
N SER A 35 -6.73 -1.46 7.32
CA SER A 35 -6.45 -2.88 7.20
C SER A 35 -4.96 -3.17 7.00
N ASP A 36 -4.22 -2.34 6.27
CA ASP A 36 -2.78 -2.44 6.14
C ASP A 36 -2.11 -2.21 7.51
N ALA A 37 -2.51 -1.17 8.24
CA ALA A 37 -1.99 -0.91 9.58
C ALA A 37 -2.26 -2.08 10.56
N ALA A 38 -3.49 -2.62 10.55
CA ALA A 38 -3.86 -3.77 11.38
C ALA A 38 -3.08 -5.04 11.02
N LEU A 39 -2.75 -5.23 9.74
CA LEU A 39 -1.92 -6.35 9.28
C LEU A 39 -0.45 -6.19 9.71
N TYR A 40 0.08 -4.97 9.74
CA TYR A 40 1.51 -4.74 10.00
C TYR A 40 1.83 -4.57 11.49
N ALA A 41 0.94 -3.93 12.27
CA ALA A 41 1.20 -3.57 13.66
C ALA A 41 1.66 -4.73 14.58
N PRO A 42 1.12 -5.96 14.49
CA PRO A 42 1.57 -7.07 15.33
C PRO A 42 3.06 -7.38 15.20
N PHE A 43 3.67 -7.13 14.03
CA PHE A 43 5.10 -7.36 13.80
C PHE A 43 6.00 -6.47 14.65
N ALA A 44 5.47 -5.38 15.22
CA ALA A 44 6.22 -4.55 16.17
C ALA A 44 6.67 -5.34 17.41
N LEU A 45 5.92 -6.39 17.74
CA LEU A 45 6.17 -7.29 18.87
C LEU A 45 6.97 -8.54 18.47
N VAL A 46 7.30 -8.70 17.19
CA VAL A 46 7.98 -9.88 16.65
C VAL A 46 9.44 -9.52 16.35
N PRO A 47 10.44 -10.07 17.08
CA PRO A 47 11.83 -9.96 16.71
C PRO A 47 12.05 -10.55 15.31
N PRO A 48 12.87 -9.92 14.43
CA PRO A 48 13.79 -8.81 14.70
C PRO A 48 13.26 -7.40 14.34
N PHE A 49 11.95 -7.20 14.11
CA PHE A 49 11.47 -5.98 13.43
C PHE A 49 11.34 -4.72 14.31
N GLY A 50 10.87 -4.86 15.55
CA GLY A 50 10.73 -3.76 16.51
C GLY A 50 9.70 -2.68 16.13
N ALA A 51 9.28 -1.89 17.12
CA ALA A 51 8.19 -0.92 16.95
C ALA A 51 8.54 0.22 15.98
N LEU A 52 9.78 0.71 15.98
CA LEU A 52 10.19 1.84 15.15
C LEU A 52 10.11 1.49 13.65
N GLY A 53 10.71 0.38 13.24
CA GLY A 53 10.73 -0.04 11.83
C GLY A 53 9.33 -0.32 11.29
N VAL A 54 8.51 -1.02 12.07
CA VAL A 54 7.11 -1.33 11.69
C VAL A 54 6.27 -0.06 11.61
N SER A 55 6.39 0.85 12.59
CA SER A 55 5.66 2.12 12.57
C SER A 55 6.05 2.98 11.37
N SER A 56 7.34 3.04 11.04
CA SER A 56 7.82 3.75 9.83
C SER A 56 7.22 3.16 8.55
N VAL A 57 7.13 1.83 8.43
CA VAL A 57 6.51 1.18 7.28
C VAL A 57 5.01 1.49 7.21
N ILE A 58 4.28 1.50 8.33
CA ILE A 58 2.85 1.85 8.35
C ILE A 58 2.63 3.28 7.84
N VAL A 59 3.39 4.25 8.36
CA VAL A 59 3.27 5.66 7.94
C VAL A 59 3.61 5.83 6.46
N LEU A 60 4.72 5.23 6.01
CA LEU A 60 5.14 5.32 4.61
C LEU A 60 4.19 4.61 3.65
N ALA A 61 3.59 3.48 4.06
CA ALA A 61 2.56 2.79 3.28
C ALA A 61 1.34 3.69 3.07
N ALA A 62 0.84 4.31 4.14
CA ALA A 62 -0.28 5.25 4.05
C ALA A 62 0.07 6.48 3.17
N LEU A 63 1.27 7.04 3.33
CA LEU A 63 1.75 8.15 2.49
C LEU A 63 1.87 7.74 1.01
N SER A 64 2.29 6.51 0.71
CA SER A 64 2.36 6.02 -0.66
C SER A 64 0.99 5.94 -1.32
N GLU A 65 -0.04 5.47 -0.60
CA GLU A 65 -1.41 5.44 -1.13
C GLU A 65 -1.98 6.85 -1.30
N PHE A 66 -1.73 7.72 -0.33
CA PHE A 66 -2.13 9.12 -0.41
C PHE A 66 -1.49 9.84 -1.60
N ALA A 67 -0.19 9.66 -1.83
CA ALA A 67 0.52 10.25 -2.97
C ALA A 67 -0.10 9.86 -4.32
N GLY A 68 -0.54 8.61 -4.47
CA GLY A 68 -1.29 8.17 -5.66
C GLY A 68 -2.69 8.77 -5.73
N ALA A 69 -3.40 8.79 -4.60
CA ALA A 69 -4.78 9.28 -4.49
C ALA A 69 -4.95 10.79 -4.74
N LEU A 70 -3.87 11.57 -4.62
CA LEU A 70 -3.87 13.01 -4.90
C LEU A 70 -3.94 13.34 -6.40
N GLY A 71 -3.64 12.41 -7.31
CA GLY A 71 -3.65 12.65 -8.77
C GLY A 71 -4.95 13.32 -9.27
N PRO A 72 -6.14 12.77 -8.96
CA PRO A 72 -7.41 13.38 -9.33
C PRO A 72 -7.62 14.81 -8.81
N MET A 73 -6.98 15.22 -7.70
CA MET A 73 -7.08 16.58 -7.18
C MET A 73 -6.34 17.62 -8.03
N ILE A 74 -5.35 17.17 -8.82
CA ILE A 74 -4.63 18.02 -9.78
C ILE A 74 -5.07 17.75 -11.24
N GLY A 75 -6.19 17.05 -11.44
CA GLY A 75 -6.79 16.80 -12.75
C GLY A 75 -6.19 15.64 -13.53
N VAL A 76 -5.40 14.76 -12.89
CA VAL A 76 -4.76 13.61 -13.54
C VAL A 76 -5.27 12.29 -12.98
N SER A 77 -4.90 11.19 -13.63
CA SER A 77 -5.24 9.85 -13.17
C SER A 77 -4.60 9.52 -11.80
N ARG A 78 -5.11 8.46 -11.14
CA ARG A 78 -4.45 7.93 -9.94
C ARG A 78 -3.22 7.14 -10.34
N HIS A 79 -2.12 7.41 -9.65
CA HIS A 79 -0.84 6.73 -9.86
C HIS A 79 -0.64 5.57 -8.88
N TYR A 80 -0.17 4.44 -9.41
CA TYR A 80 0.01 3.19 -8.67
C TYR A 80 1.44 2.64 -8.72
N GLU A 81 2.32 3.26 -9.50
CA GLU A 81 3.68 2.79 -9.78
C GLU A 81 4.56 2.79 -8.53
N GLY A 82 5.64 2.02 -8.58
CA GLY A 82 6.63 1.91 -7.51
C GLY A 82 6.97 0.46 -7.16
N PRO A 83 8.16 0.21 -6.58
CA PRO A 83 8.62 -1.14 -6.27
C PRO A 83 7.98 -1.76 -5.02
N MET A 84 7.19 -0.99 -4.27
CA MET A 84 6.51 -1.46 -3.05
C MET A 84 5.09 -0.91 -2.98
N GLY A 85 4.24 -1.39 -3.88
CA GLY A 85 2.81 -1.08 -3.92
C GLY A 85 2.01 -1.90 -2.90
N LYS A 86 0.69 -1.68 -2.86
CA LYS A 86 -0.23 -2.36 -1.94
C LYS A 86 -0.15 -3.88 -2.02
N SER A 87 -0.15 -4.42 -3.25
CA SER A 87 -0.08 -5.87 -3.49
C SER A 87 1.24 -6.45 -3.00
N ASP A 88 2.36 -5.78 -3.27
CA ASP A 88 3.69 -6.22 -2.84
C ASP A 88 3.77 -6.30 -1.31
N ARG A 89 3.32 -5.25 -0.63
CA ARG A 89 3.26 -5.23 0.84
C ARG A 89 2.39 -6.36 1.39
N ALA A 90 1.21 -6.57 0.81
CA ALA A 90 0.31 -7.60 1.27
C ALA A 90 0.85 -9.03 1.05
N VAL A 91 1.65 -9.26 0.01
CA VAL A 91 2.40 -10.51 -0.18
C VAL A 91 3.47 -10.66 0.90
N VAL A 92 4.30 -9.65 1.11
CA VAL A 92 5.39 -9.68 2.12
C VAL A 92 4.85 -9.92 3.51
N PHE A 93 3.92 -9.08 3.98
CA PHE A 93 3.34 -9.20 5.32
C PHE A 93 2.42 -10.41 5.46
N GLY A 94 1.76 -10.83 4.37
CA GLY A 94 0.98 -12.07 4.35
C GLY A 94 1.84 -13.31 4.52
N ALA A 95 2.99 -13.38 3.84
CA ALA A 95 3.94 -14.49 3.95
C ALA A 95 4.61 -14.51 5.33
N LEU A 96 5.05 -13.36 5.83
CA LEU A 96 5.59 -13.24 7.19
C LEU A 96 4.54 -13.66 8.23
N GLY A 97 3.30 -13.24 8.06
CA GLY A 97 2.21 -13.53 9.00
C GLY A 97 1.88 -15.02 9.03
N LEU A 98 1.88 -15.67 7.86
CA LEU A 98 1.71 -17.11 7.76
C LEU A 98 2.86 -17.85 8.45
N TRP A 99 4.10 -17.48 8.17
CA TRP A 99 5.28 -18.12 8.78
C TRP A 99 5.28 -18.02 10.30
N VAL A 100 5.09 -16.80 10.83
CA VAL A 100 5.03 -16.56 12.28
C VAL A 100 3.81 -17.24 12.89
N GLY A 101 2.65 -17.22 12.22
CA GLY A 101 1.43 -17.87 12.68
C GLY A 101 1.52 -19.40 12.77
N LEU A 102 2.39 -20.02 11.97
CA LEU A 102 2.71 -21.46 12.06
C LEU A 102 3.75 -21.79 13.14
N GLY A 103 4.17 -20.81 13.94
CA GLY A 103 5.18 -20.98 14.99
C GLY A 103 6.63 -20.83 14.50
N GLY A 104 6.82 -20.33 13.27
CA GLY A 104 8.15 -20.08 12.73
C GLY A 104 8.87 -18.95 13.45
N THR A 105 10.18 -19.14 13.68
CA THR A 105 11.06 -18.08 14.20
C THR A 105 11.70 -17.31 13.05
N LEU A 106 12.06 -16.05 13.29
CA LEU A 106 12.69 -15.20 12.27
C LEU A 106 14.19 -15.03 12.58
N PRO A 107 15.08 -15.35 11.63
CA PRO A 107 16.51 -15.13 11.82
C PRO A 107 16.84 -13.63 11.90
N ALA A 108 17.89 -13.30 12.66
CA ALA A 108 18.27 -11.90 12.95
C ALA A 108 18.57 -11.04 11.70
N TRP A 109 19.06 -11.64 10.61
CA TRP A 109 19.35 -10.91 9.37
C TRP A 109 18.09 -10.30 8.73
N LEU A 110 16.90 -10.83 9.02
CA LEU A 110 15.63 -10.22 8.60
C LEU A 110 15.35 -8.87 9.26
N GLY A 111 16.15 -8.44 10.25
CA GLY A 111 16.06 -7.09 10.82
C GLY A 111 16.24 -5.99 9.76
N GLY A 112 16.97 -6.26 8.68
CA GLY A 112 17.11 -5.35 7.54
C GLY A 112 15.86 -5.19 6.68
N LEU A 113 14.82 -6.02 6.86
CA LEU A 113 13.64 -6.02 6.00
C LEU A 113 12.77 -4.77 6.18
N MET A 114 12.53 -4.31 7.42
CA MET A 114 11.72 -3.10 7.64
C MET A 114 12.37 -1.85 7.04
N PRO A 115 13.68 -1.58 7.25
CA PRO A 115 14.39 -0.50 6.55
C PRO A 115 14.35 -0.63 5.03
N LEU A 116 14.49 -1.84 4.48
CA LEU A 116 14.41 -2.07 3.03
C LEU A 116 13.02 -1.70 2.50
N ILE A 117 11.95 -2.19 3.12
CA ILE A 117 10.57 -1.87 2.73
C ILE A 117 10.32 -0.36 2.82
N ALA A 118 10.78 0.29 3.90
CA ALA A 118 10.68 1.73 4.06
C ALA A 118 11.38 2.49 2.92
N GLY A 119 12.60 2.08 2.54
CA GLY A 119 13.33 2.65 1.40
C GLY A 119 12.58 2.47 0.08
N LEU A 120 12.04 1.28 -0.18
CA LEU A 120 11.23 1.01 -1.37
C LEU A 120 9.93 1.83 -1.39
N LEU A 121 9.31 2.08 -0.23
CA LEU A 121 8.13 2.94 -0.12
C LEU A 121 8.43 4.40 -0.42
N VAL A 122 9.59 4.91 0.02
CA VAL A 122 10.05 6.25 -0.36
C VAL A 122 10.19 6.36 -1.88
N LEU A 123 10.76 5.33 -2.53
CA LEU A 123 10.83 5.28 -4.00
C LEU A 123 9.45 5.22 -4.65
N THR A 124 8.52 4.42 -4.11
CA THR A 124 7.12 4.38 -4.57
C THR A 124 6.47 5.76 -4.49
N ILE A 125 6.60 6.47 -3.35
CA ILE A 125 6.07 7.82 -3.19
C ILE A 125 6.65 8.76 -4.26
N ALA A 126 7.97 8.77 -4.42
CA ALA A 126 8.63 9.62 -5.40
C ALA A 126 8.16 9.31 -6.84
N ASN A 127 7.98 8.04 -7.18
CA ASN A 127 7.51 7.62 -8.51
C ASN A 127 6.07 8.07 -8.77
N ARG A 128 5.16 7.92 -7.80
CA ARG A 128 3.77 8.35 -7.94
C ARG A 128 3.65 9.87 -8.09
N VAL A 129 4.40 10.64 -7.30
CA VAL A 129 4.44 12.11 -7.42
C VAL A 129 5.00 12.53 -8.78
N ARG A 130 6.11 11.94 -9.22
CA ARG A 130 6.71 12.23 -10.53
C ARG A 130 5.77 11.86 -11.68
N GLY A 131 5.07 10.73 -11.57
CA GLY A 131 4.05 10.30 -12.53
C GLY A 131 2.93 11.34 -12.65
N GLY A 132 2.36 11.75 -11.52
CA GLY A 132 1.29 12.75 -11.49
C GLY A 132 1.70 14.10 -12.07
N LEU A 133 2.91 14.58 -11.76
CA LEU A 133 3.44 15.82 -12.33
C LEU A 133 3.73 15.71 -13.83
N ALA A 134 4.21 14.56 -14.30
CA ALA A 134 4.47 14.33 -15.72
C ALA A 134 3.17 14.26 -16.54
N GLU A 135 2.13 13.59 -16.05
CA GLU A 135 0.81 13.55 -16.68
C GLU A 135 0.17 14.95 -16.70
N ALA A 136 0.26 15.71 -15.59
CA ALA A 136 -0.28 17.06 -15.54
C ALA A 136 0.41 17.99 -16.54
N SER A 137 1.74 17.86 -16.68
CA SER A 137 2.53 18.65 -17.62
C SER A 137 2.21 18.31 -19.08
N SER A 138 1.97 17.04 -19.41
CA SER A 138 1.65 16.63 -20.78
C SER A 138 0.27 17.12 -21.23
N LEU A 139 -0.71 17.16 -20.33
CA LEU A 139 -2.04 17.73 -20.59
C LEU A 139 -1.98 19.24 -20.86
N MET A 140 -1.08 19.97 -20.20
CA MET A 140 -0.90 21.41 -20.47
C MET A 140 -0.28 21.69 -21.84
N LEU A 141 0.52 20.75 -22.38
CA LEU A 141 1.16 20.89 -23.70
C LEU A 141 0.23 20.48 -24.86
N HIS A 142 -0.85 19.76 -24.58
CA HIS A 142 -1.84 19.29 -25.56
C HIS A 142 -3.28 19.60 -25.09
N PRO A 143 -3.68 20.89 -25.03
CA PRO A 143 -5.01 21.31 -24.58
C PRO A 143 -6.14 20.94 -25.54
#